data_AF-A0A524LP47-F1
#
_entry.id   AF-A0A524LP47-F1
#
_cell.length_a   1.000
_cell.length_b   1.000
_cell.length_c   1.000
_cell.angle_alpha   90.00
_cell.angle_beta   90.00
_cell.angle_gamma   90.00
#
_symmetry.space_group_name_H-M   'P 1'
#
loop_
_entity.id
_entity.type
_entity.pdbx_description
1 polymer ?
#
loop_
_entity_poly.entity_id
_entity_poly.type
_entity_poly.pdbx_seq_one_letter_code
_entity_poly.pdbx_strand_id
1 'polypeptide(L)'
;MKKPLLKTNLFITLLLLLIFGCSSSFDNNGKPLPPKGFMGETTLKIWYFLGFLDLIEKIPEVPANLIKFEDIVYKHTPQADLKLDVYHLKDLDKTRPALVFIHGGGWRGGGKDDYRRYLVDYAEKGYVTVTLSYRLIG
;
A
#
# COMPACT_ATOMS: atom_id res chain seq x y z
N MET A 1 -1.67 -51.58 9.71
CA MET A 1 -2.80 -50.97 8.97
C MET A 1 -2.32 -49.71 8.27
N LYS A 2 -2.07 -49.76 6.95
CA LYS A 2 -1.60 -48.61 6.15
C LYS A 2 -2.84 -47.78 5.74
N LYS A 3 -2.93 -46.53 6.23
CA LYS A 3 -4.00 -45.59 5.82
C LYS A 3 -3.84 -45.25 4.32
N PRO A 4 -4.94 -44.99 3.58
CA PRO A 4 -4.89 -44.88 2.12
C PRO A 4 -4.30 -43.54 1.67
N LEU A 5 -2.98 -43.51 1.48
CA LEU A 5 -2.22 -42.40 0.88
C LEU A 5 -2.77 -41.95 -0.49
N LEU A 6 -3.44 -42.86 -1.22
CA LEU A 6 -3.94 -42.61 -2.57
C LEU A 6 -5.09 -41.58 -2.63
N LYS A 7 -5.95 -41.51 -1.60
CA LYS A 7 -7.11 -40.60 -1.59
C LYS A 7 -6.71 -39.14 -1.33
N THR A 8 -5.65 -38.92 -0.57
CA THR A 8 -5.15 -37.56 -0.25
C THR A 8 -4.45 -36.96 -1.47
N ASN A 9 -3.66 -37.77 -2.19
CA ASN A 9 -2.98 -37.33 -3.41
C ASN A 9 -3.94 -37.01 -4.56
N LEU A 10 -5.06 -37.74 -4.68
CA LEU A 10 -6.09 -37.48 -5.71
C LEU A 10 -6.81 -36.14 -5.48
N PHE A 11 -7.09 -35.81 -4.23
CA PHE A 11 -7.75 -34.54 -3.89
C PHE A 11 -6.82 -33.34 -4.15
N ILE A 12 -5.53 -33.48 -3.84
CA ILE A 12 -4.51 -32.46 -4.11
C ILE A 12 -4.28 -32.29 -5.63
N THR A 13 -4.25 -33.38 -6.39
CA THR A 13 -4.13 -33.30 -7.87
C THR A 13 -5.37 -32.71 -8.53
N LEU A 14 -6.58 -33.01 -8.03
CA LEU A 14 -7.82 -32.41 -8.54
C LEU A 14 -7.91 -30.92 -8.21
N LEU A 15 -7.43 -30.50 -7.04
CA LEU A 15 -7.33 -29.10 -6.64
C LEU A 15 -6.30 -28.34 -7.49
N LEU A 16 -5.15 -28.97 -7.80
CA LEU A 16 -4.15 -28.40 -8.71
C LEU A 16 -4.67 -28.29 -10.16
N LEU A 17 -5.44 -29.28 -10.65
CA LEU A 17 -6.05 -29.24 -11.98
C LEU A 17 -7.12 -28.14 -12.12
N LEU A 18 -7.86 -27.83 -11.05
CA LEU A 18 -8.78 -26.69 -11.01
C LEU A 18 -8.04 -25.33 -11.11
N ILE A 19 -6.81 -25.26 -10.58
CA ILE A 19 -5.98 -24.06 -10.65
C ILE A 19 -5.33 -23.90 -12.04
N PHE A 20 -4.91 -25.00 -12.68
CA PHE A 20 -4.27 -24.97 -14.02
C PHE A 20 -5.25 -25.02 -15.20
N GLY A 21 -6.47 -25.53 -15.02
CA GLY A 21 -7.43 -25.74 -16.11
C GLY A 21 -8.31 -24.52 -16.44
N CYS A 22 -8.23 -23.43 -15.67
CA CYS A 22 -9.02 -22.24 -15.93
C CYS A 22 -8.25 -21.28 -16.85
N SER A 23 -8.23 -21.59 -18.16
CA SER A 23 -7.89 -20.61 -19.19
C SER A 23 -9.00 -19.56 -19.24
N SER A 24 -8.93 -18.56 -18.36
CA SER A 24 -9.83 -17.41 -18.44
C SER A 24 -9.47 -16.61 -19.68
N SER A 25 -10.30 -16.72 -20.73
CA SER A 25 -10.26 -15.82 -21.87
C SER A 25 -10.32 -14.39 -21.36
N PHE A 26 -9.25 -13.63 -21.60
CA PHE A 26 -9.20 -12.21 -21.27
C PHE A 26 -10.18 -11.46 -22.17
N ASP A 27 -11.37 -11.22 -21.65
CA ASP A 27 -12.32 -10.28 -22.26
C ASP A 27 -11.86 -8.85 -21.95
N ASN A 28 -11.08 -8.28 -22.88
CA ASN A 28 -10.54 -6.92 -22.81
C ASN A 28 -11.59 -5.87 -23.20
N ASN A 29 -12.73 -5.85 -22.52
CA ASN A 29 -13.73 -4.76 -22.60
C ASN A 29 -13.21 -3.45 -21.98
N GLY A 30 -12.05 -2.96 -22.43
CA GLY A 30 -11.40 -1.72 -21.99
C GLY A 30 -10.86 -1.74 -20.55
N LYS A 31 -10.86 -2.90 -19.88
CA LYS A 31 -10.34 -3.03 -18.51
C LYS A 31 -8.80 -3.03 -18.53
N PRO A 32 -8.15 -2.41 -17.53
CA PRO A 32 -6.69 -2.48 -17.41
C PRO A 32 -6.25 -3.93 -17.24
N LEU A 33 -5.18 -4.31 -17.93
CA LEU A 33 -4.57 -5.62 -17.77
C LEU A 33 -4.08 -5.79 -16.32
N PRO A 34 -4.18 -7.01 -15.75
CA PRO A 34 -3.64 -7.26 -14.42
C PRO A 34 -2.13 -7.00 -14.39
N PRO A 35 -1.56 -6.67 -13.22
CA PRO A 35 -0.12 -6.48 -13.08
C PRO A 35 0.68 -7.70 -13.56
N LYS A 36 1.91 -7.45 -14.00
CA LYS A 36 2.83 -8.50 -14.44
C LYS A 36 3.02 -9.54 -13.32
N GLY A 37 2.87 -10.82 -13.64
CA GLY A 37 2.95 -11.93 -12.66
C GLY A 37 1.60 -12.59 -12.35
N PHE A 38 0.48 -12.00 -12.76
CA PHE A 38 -0.85 -12.61 -12.62
C PHE A 38 -1.37 -13.12 -13.96
N MET A 39 -1.88 -14.35 -13.98
CA MET A 39 -2.44 -14.98 -15.19
C MET A 39 -3.78 -14.37 -15.63
N GLY A 40 -4.42 -13.55 -14.80
CA GLY A 40 -5.74 -12.97 -15.04
C GLY A 40 -6.30 -12.24 -13.82
N GLU A 41 -7.41 -11.53 -14.01
CA GLU A 41 -8.13 -10.89 -12.88
C GLU A 41 -8.53 -11.90 -11.81
N THR A 42 -8.88 -13.13 -12.18
CA THR A 42 -9.24 -14.20 -11.23
C THR A 42 -8.09 -14.53 -10.30
N THR A 43 -6.88 -14.73 -10.85
CA THR A 43 -5.69 -14.98 -10.04
C THR A 43 -5.39 -13.79 -9.14
N LEU A 44 -5.46 -12.56 -9.65
CA LEU A 44 -5.26 -11.34 -8.85
C LEU A 44 -6.24 -11.27 -7.66
N LYS A 45 -7.53 -11.52 -7.90
CA LYS A 45 -8.58 -11.51 -6.86
C LYS A 45 -8.39 -12.59 -5.81
N ILE A 46 -7.99 -13.80 -6.22
CA ILE A 46 -7.68 -14.90 -5.29
C ILE A 46 -6.50 -14.51 -4.39
N TRP A 47 -5.41 -14.01 -4.97
CA TRP A 47 -4.23 -13.61 -4.21
C TRP A 47 -4.51 -12.46 -3.25
N TYR A 48 -5.30 -11.46 -3.69
CA TYR A 48 -5.81 -10.40 -2.82
C TYR A 48 -6.64 -10.95 -1.65
N PHE A 49 -7.61 -11.82 -1.94
CA PHE A 49 -8.48 -12.40 -0.91
C PHE A 49 -7.69 -13.26 0.09
N LEU A 50 -6.66 -13.97 -0.38
CA LEU A 50 -5.76 -14.75 0.47
C LEU A 50 -4.75 -13.88 1.25
N GLY A 51 -4.74 -12.56 1.03
CA GLY A 51 -3.83 -11.64 1.71
C GLY A 51 -2.37 -11.73 1.25
N PHE A 52 -2.11 -12.34 0.10
CA PHE A 52 -0.76 -12.45 -0.48
C PHE A 52 -0.36 -11.24 -1.33
N LEU A 53 -1.22 -10.22 -1.42
CA LEU A 53 -0.98 -9.03 -2.22
C LEU A 53 -0.93 -7.78 -1.34
N ASP A 54 0.23 -7.14 -1.32
CA ASP A 54 0.36 -5.78 -0.81
C ASP A 54 -0.16 -4.81 -1.88
N LEU A 55 -1.30 -4.17 -1.59
CA LEU A 55 -1.95 -3.26 -2.56
C LEU A 55 -1.10 -2.02 -2.87
N ILE A 56 -0.33 -1.57 -1.87
CA ILE A 56 0.48 -0.35 -1.94
C ILE A 56 1.74 -0.55 -1.12
N GLU A 57 2.89 -0.22 -1.70
CA GLU A 57 4.13 -0.01 -0.96
C GLU A 57 3.98 1.26 -0.11
N LYS A 58 3.71 1.09 1.20
CA LYS A 58 3.49 2.23 2.09
C LYS A 58 4.75 3.08 2.32
N ILE A 59 5.93 2.47 2.30
CA ILE A 59 7.19 3.12 2.66
C ILE A 59 8.14 3.00 1.47
N PRO A 60 7.98 3.84 0.42
CA PRO A 60 8.95 3.86 -0.67
C PRO A 60 10.29 4.42 -0.18
N GLU A 61 11.35 4.10 -0.90
CA GLU A 61 12.61 4.84 -0.78
C GLU A 61 12.41 6.29 -1.20
N VAL A 62 13.10 7.20 -0.50
CA VAL A 62 13.00 8.65 -0.75
C VAL A 62 14.07 9.03 -1.77
N PRO A 63 13.69 9.57 -2.95
CA PRO A 63 14.63 10.00 -3.97
C PRO A 63 15.63 11.06 -3.47
N ALA A 64 16.86 11.02 -3.99
CA ALA A 64 17.95 11.87 -3.53
C ALA A 64 17.74 13.37 -3.79
N ASN A 65 16.82 13.75 -4.66
CA ASN A 65 16.41 15.14 -4.93
C ASN A 65 15.40 15.69 -3.93
N LEU A 66 14.86 14.86 -3.02
CA LEU A 66 13.99 15.30 -1.94
C LEU A 66 14.76 15.55 -0.63
N ILE A 67 14.22 16.48 0.15
CA ILE A 67 14.52 16.67 1.57
C ILE A 67 13.34 16.12 2.35
N LYS A 68 13.63 15.38 3.42
CA LYS A 68 12.64 14.89 4.37
C LYS A 68 12.96 15.42 5.77
N PHE A 69 11.93 15.84 6.47
CA PHE A 69 11.96 16.08 7.90
C PHE A 69 10.91 15.17 8.53
N GLU A 70 11.33 14.29 9.42
CA GLU A 70 10.44 13.30 10.04
C GLU A 70 10.33 13.53 11.53
N ASP A 71 9.20 13.12 12.10
CA ASP A 71 8.93 13.13 13.53
C ASP A 71 9.01 14.51 14.20
N ILE A 72 8.68 15.57 13.44
CA ILE A 72 8.56 16.93 13.97
C ILE A 72 7.37 16.97 14.92
N VAL A 73 7.62 17.17 16.21
CA VAL A 73 6.55 17.36 17.20
C VAL A 73 5.89 18.70 16.97
N TYR A 74 4.58 18.68 16.68
CA TYR A 74 3.79 19.90 16.49
C TYR A 74 2.85 20.18 17.66
N LYS A 75 2.58 19.18 18.50
CA LYS A 75 1.74 19.35 19.69
C LYS A 75 2.06 18.30 20.75
N HIS A 76 2.34 18.77 21.95
CA HIS A 76 2.34 17.95 23.15
C HIS A 76 0.89 17.73 23.64
N THR A 77 0.55 16.50 23.99
CA THR A 77 -0.74 16.19 24.64
C THR A 77 -0.49 15.34 25.89
N PRO A 78 -1.44 15.30 26.84
CA PRO A 78 -1.30 14.44 28.01
C PRO A 78 -1.10 12.95 27.67
N GLN A 79 -1.60 12.50 26.52
CA GLN A 79 -1.53 11.10 26.10
C GLN A 79 -0.24 10.77 25.34
N ALA A 80 0.15 11.64 24.40
CA ALA A 80 1.32 11.46 23.54
C ALA A 80 1.67 12.73 22.76
N ASP A 81 2.88 12.81 22.25
CA ASP A 81 3.26 13.84 21.28
C ASP A 81 2.65 13.54 19.91
N LEU A 82 2.05 14.55 19.31
CA LEU A 82 1.60 14.51 17.92
C LEU A 82 2.71 15.02 17.01
N LYS A 83 3.04 14.21 16.01
CA LYS A 83 4.17 14.41 15.12
C LYS A 83 3.71 14.55 13.67
N LEU A 84 4.49 15.26 12.88
CA LEU A 84 4.32 15.38 11.44
C LEU A 84 5.64 15.13 10.71
N ASP A 85 5.52 14.74 9.44
CA ASP A 85 6.65 14.70 8.51
C ASP A 85 6.41 15.67 7.36
N VAL A 86 7.49 16.22 6.82
CA VAL A 86 7.48 17.16 5.69
C VAL A 86 8.45 16.69 4.62
N TYR A 87 8.02 16.69 3.36
CA TYR A 87 8.84 16.34 2.20
C TYR A 87 8.73 17.42 1.12
N HIS A 88 9.85 17.79 0.52
CA HIS A 88 9.91 18.74 -0.59
C HIS A 88 11.19 18.58 -1.41
N LEU A 89 11.26 19.18 -2.59
CA LEU A 89 12.50 19.23 -3.40
C LEU A 89 13.62 19.98 -2.67
N LYS A 90 14.87 19.57 -2.86
CA LYS A 90 16.05 20.30 -2.36
C LYS A 90 16.08 21.76 -2.81
N ASP A 91 15.77 21.98 -4.09
CA ASP A 91 15.86 23.29 -4.72
C ASP A 91 14.50 23.99 -4.72
N LEU A 92 14.06 24.46 -3.55
CA LEU A 92 12.90 25.36 -3.45
C LEU A 92 13.34 26.80 -3.75
N ASP A 93 13.16 27.20 -5.00
CA ASP A 93 13.46 28.55 -5.54
C ASP A 93 12.41 29.60 -5.18
N LYS A 94 11.21 29.17 -4.75
CA LYS A 94 10.06 30.00 -4.41
C LYS A 94 9.08 29.24 -3.52
N THR A 95 8.15 29.96 -2.90
CA THR A 95 7.01 29.37 -2.17
C THR A 95 6.23 28.41 -3.07
N ARG A 96 5.95 27.20 -2.58
CA ARG A 96 5.17 26.16 -3.27
C ARG A 96 3.89 25.85 -2.52
N PRO A 97 2.83 25.39 -3.21
CA PRO A 97 1.63 24.89 -2.54
C PRO A 97 1.95 23.72 -1.61
N ALA A 98 1.29 23.69 -0.45
CA ALA A 98 1.42 22.62 0.52
C ALA A 98 0.22 21.66 0.45
N LEU A 99 0.49 20.36 0.47
CA LEU A 99 -0.52 19.29 0.56
C LEU A 99 -0.40 18.62 1.92
N VAL A 100 -1.46 18.66 2.71
CA VAL A 100 -1.52 18.02 4.03
C VAL A 100 -2.36 16.76 3.94
N PHE A 101 -1.74 15.62 4.24
CA PHE A 101 -2.36 14.31 4.27
C PHE A 101 -2.77 13.96 5.71
N ILE A 102 -4.05 13.69 5.90
CA ILE A 102 -4.61 13.24 7.18
C ILE A 102 -4.99 11.78 7.02
N HIS A 103 -4.41 10.91 7.84
CA HIS A 103 -4.58 9.48 7.62
C HIS A 103 -6.00 9.00 7.92
N GLY A 104 -6.42 7.94 7.21
CA GLY A 104 -7.67 7.24 7.46
C GLY A 104 -7.63 6.37 8.73
N GLY A 105 -8.43 5.31 8.75
CA GLY A 105 -8.51 4.37 9.88
C GLY A 105 -9.72 4.60 10.81
N GLY A 106 -10.75 5.32 10.33
CA GLY A 106 -12.03 5.46 11.04
C GLY A 106 -11.88 6.03 12.45
N TRP A 107 -10.90 6.91 12.65
CA TRP A 107 -10.50 7.50 13.94
C TRP A 107 -10.03 6.50 15.00
N ARG A 108 -9.88 5.22 14.69
CA ARG A 108 -9.46 4.17 15.63
C ARG A 108 -8.11 3.55 15.31
N GLY A 109 -7.55 3.84 14.13
CA GLY A 109 -6.28 3.30 13.67
C GLY A 109 -5.65 4.16 12.58
N GLY A 110 -4.60 3.61 11.98
CA GLY A 110 -3.79 4.31 10.98
C GLY A 110 -2.69 5.16 11.60
N GLY A 111 -1.86 5.73 10.75
CA GLY A 111 -0.78 6.61 11.16
C GLY A 111 -0.25 7.46 10.01
N LYS A 112 0.57 8.46 10.35
CA LYS A 112 1.15 9.40 9.36
C LYS A 112 1.88 8.71 8.20
N ASP A 113 2.44 7.52 8.43
CA ASP A 113 3.18 6.75 7.44
C ASP A 113 2.29 6.11 6.36
N ASP A 114 0.97 6.01 6.57
CA ASP A 114 0.03 5.37 5.62
C ASP A 114 0.02 6.06 4.25
N TYR A 115 0.41 7.34 4.19
CA TYR A 115 0.41 8.16 3.00
C TYR A 115 1.81 8.48 2.46
N ARG A 116 2.89 7.93 3.05
CA ARG A 116 4.28 8.29 2.66
C ARG A 116 4.53 8.12 1.16
N ARG A 117 3.93 7.10 0.51
CA ARG A 117 3.97 6.95 -0.96
C ARG A 117 3.48 8.17 -1.73
N TYR A 118 2.37 8.78 -1.29
CA TYR A 118 1.83 9.97 -1.92
C TYR A 118 2.66 11.21 -1.62
N LEU A 119 3.22 11.32 -0.41
CA LEU A 119 4.10 12.44 -0.06
C LEU A 119 5.31 12.49 -1.00
N VAL A 120 5.97 11.37 -1.22
CA VAL A 120 7.12 11.29 -2.14
C VAL A 120 6.70 11.68 -3.56
N ASP A 121 5.65 11.06 -4.10
CA ASP A 121 5.21 11.30 -5.48
C ASP A 121 4.78 12.77 -5.73
N TYR A 122 4.07 13.40 -4.79
CA TYR A 122 3.71 14.81 -4.91
C TYR A 122 4.87 15.76 -4.60
N ALA A 123 5.80 15.39 -3.71
CA ALA A 123 7.00 16.18 -3.46
C ALA A 123 7.90 16.23 -4.71
N GLU A 124 8.05 15.12 -5.43
CA GLU A 124 8.77 15.08 -6.72
C GLU A 124 8.13 15.98 -7.79
N LYS A 125 6.80 16.15 -7.73
CA LYS A 125 6.04 17.08 -8.59
C LYS A 125 6.17 18.55 -8.16
N GLY A 126 6.94 18.83 -7.11
CA GLY A 126 7.26 20.19 -6.65
C GLY A 126 6.29 20.79 -5.64
N TYR A 127 5.46 19.97 -5.00
CA TYR A 127 4.68 20.37 -3.83
C TYR A 127 5.51 20.25 -2.55
N VAL A 128 5.17 21.05 -1.54
CA VAL A 128 5.53 20.69 -0.16
C VAL A 128 4.46 19.71 0.32
N THR A 129 4.85 18.55 0.82
CA THR A 129 3.89 17.56 1.32
C THR A 129 4.10 17.34 2.80
N VAL A 130 3.00 17.19 3.52
CA VAL A 130 2.98 17.04 4.98
C VAL A 130 2.06 15.90 5.34
N THR A 131 2.47 15.04 6.26
CA THR A 131 1.60 14.04 6.90
C THR A 131 1.67 14.23 8.41
N LEU A 132 0.61 13.91 9.13
CA LEU A 132 0.57 14.11 10.58
C LEU A 132 -0.19 12.98 11.28
N SER A 133 0.25 12.68 12.50
CA SER A 133 -0.46 11.81 13.43
C SER A 133 -1.46 12.63 14.23
N TYR A 134 -2.65 12.07 14.47
CA TYR A 134 -3.66 12.64 15.35
C TYR A 134 -4.09 11.63 16.42
N ARG A 135 -4.82 12.10 17.44
CA ARG A 135 -5.32 11.23 18.52
C ARG A 135 -6.43 10.31 18.00
N LEU A 136 -6.31 9.02 18.29
CA LEU A 136 -7.33 8.03 17.99
C LEU A 136 -8.35 7.95 19.13
N ILE A 137 -9.54 7.45 18.83
CA ILE A 137 -10.61 7.17 19.78
C ILE A 137 -10.37 5.77 20.35
N GLY A 138 -10.17 5.68 21.66
CA GLY A 138 -9.90 4.45 22.41
C GLY A 138 -8.89 4.71 23.52
#